data_AF-A0A8T3ZTT0-F1
#
_entry.id   AF-A0A8T3ZTT0-F1
#
_cell.length_a   1.000
_cell.length_b   1.000
_cell.length_c   1.000
_cell.angle_alpha   90.00
_cell.angle_beta   90.00
_cell.angle_gamma   90.00
#
_symmetry.space_group_name_H-M   'P 1'
#
loop_
_entity.id
_entity.type
_entity.pdbx_description
1 polymer ?
#
loop_
_entity_poly.entity_id
_entity_poly.type
_entity_poly.pdbx_seq_one_letter_code
_entity_poly.pdbx_strand_id
1 'polypeptide(L)'
;MDRTTQLIQVIERNPGIQFSEIMRETGMKNGVLSHYTRKLEEGGTVQVERTPRVTRFYPLGINKEEFVLIKNLRQETPKNILVVLLEQGSLTFNEIAEKVKRSPATVSINLTQLIQDEITESKFVNTKRTFQIKNKDLVQSTINKYHPDVMDRSADRVADIFSSF
;
A
#
# COMPACT_ATOMS: atom_id res chain seq x y z
N MET A 1 -24.98 -3.46 16.29
CA MET A 1 -23.85 -2.54 16.03
C MET A 1 -24.35 -1.36 15.25
N ASP A 2 -23.93 -0.15 15.61
CA ASP A 2 -24.18 1.03 14.78
C ASP A 2 -23.43 0.89 13.44
N ARG A 3 -24.12 1.19 12.33
CA ARG A 3 -23.55 1.11 10.97
C ARG A 3 -22.37 2.06 10.83
N THR A 4 -22.40 3.19 11.53
CA THR A 4 -21.30 4.16 11.58
C THR A 4 -20.04 3.53 12.18
N THR A 5 -20.16 2.86 13.33
CA THR A 5 -19.03 2.16 13.97
C THR A 5 -18.49 1.04 13.08
N GLN A 6 -19.36 0.25 12.46
CA GLN A 6 -18.95 -0.80 11.54
C GLN A 6 -18.14 -0.22 10.35
N LEU A 7 -18.59 0.91 9.80
CA LEU A 7 -17.92 1.58 8.69
C LEU A 7 -16.55 2.13 9.10
N ILE A 8 -16.45 2.77 10.27
CA ILE A 8 -15.17 3.26 10.82
C ILE A 8 -14.19 2.10 10.98
N GLN A 9 -14.61 1.00 11.61
CA GLN A 9 -13.75 -0.18 11.81
C GLN A 9 -13.27 -0.79 10.49
N VAL A 10 -14.11 -0.82 9.46
CA VAL A 10 -13.71 -1.29 8.13
C VAL A 10 -12.65 -0.37 7.51
N ILE A 11 -12.82 0.95 7.63
CA ILE A 11 -11.86 1.94 7.09
C ILE A 11 -10.54 1.92 7.87
N GLU A 12 -10.59 1.75 9.19
CA GLU A 12 -9.40 1.64 10.07
C GLU A 12 -8.58 0.39 9.77
N ARG A 13 -9.23 -0.76 9.55
CA ARG A 13 -8.54 -2.00 9.18
C ARG A 13 -8.01 -1.99 7.75
N ASN A 14 -8.68 -1.26 6.85
CA ASN A 14 -8.35 -1.22 5.44
C ASN A 14 -8.21 0.22 4.93
N PRO A 15 -7.16 0.97 5.29
CA PRO A 15 -6.96 2.29 4.72
C PRO A 15 -6.87 2.25 3.19
N GLY A 16 -7.46 3.25 2.54
CA GLY A 16 -7.58 3.31 1.09
C GLY A 16 -8.62 2.37 0.50
N ILE A 17 -9.49 1.77 1.33
CA ILE A 17 -10.60 0.93 0.88
C ILE A 17 -11.54 1.71 -0.03
N GLN A 18 -11.96 1.08 -1.11
CA GLN A 18 -12.86 1.66 -2.08
C GLN A 18 -14.32 1.53 -1.64
N PHE A 19 -15.16 2.44 -2.12
CA PHE A 19 -16.61 2.37 -1.89
C PHE A 19 -17.19 0.96 -2.21
N SER A 20 -16.76 0.36 -3.32
CA SER A 20 -17.22 -0.98 -3.73
C SER A 20 -16.74 -2.10 -2.82
N GLU A 21 -15.54 -1.97 -2.25
CA GLU A 21 -14.98 -2.92 -1.27
C GLU A 21 -15.76 -2.82 0.05
N ILE A 22 -16.04 -1.60 0.52
CA ILE A 22 -16.86 -1.38 1.73
C ILE A 22 -18.24 -2.01 1.57
N MET A 23 -18.90 -1.83 0.42
CA MET A 23 -20.21 -2.46 0.17
C MET A 23 -20.13 -4.00 0.29
N ARG A 24 -19.07 -4.61 -0.25
CA ARG A 24 -18.88 -6.07 -0.17
C ARG A 24 -18.62 -6.54 1.26
N GLU A 25 -17.80 -5.82 2.02
CA GLU A 25 -17.48 -6.19 3.41
C GLU A 25 -18.63 -5.97 4.39
N THR A 26 -19.41 -4.90 4.19
CA THR A 26 -20.47 -4.50 5.12
C THR A 26 -21.86 -5.00 4.74
N GLY A 27 -22.05 -5.42 3.48
CA GLY A 27 -23.36 -5.76 2.91
C GLY A 27 -24.27 -4.54 2.71
N MET A 28 -23.77 -3.30 2.88
CA MET A 28 -24.58 -2.10 2.74
C MET A 28 -24.92 -1.82 1.27
N LYS A 29 -26.17 -1.43 1.02
CA LYS A 29 -26.61 -0.92 -0.28
C LYS A 29 -26.03 0.46 -0.54
N ASN A 30 -25.87 0.80 -1.82
CA ASN A 30 -25.23 2.03 -2.29
C ASN A 30 -25.76 3.31 -1.61
N GLY A 31 -27.08 3.52 -1.58
CA GLY A 31 -27.67 4.71 -0.94
C GLY A 31 -27.46 4.77 0.58
N VAL A 32 -27.45 3.62 1.24
CA VAL A 32 -27.20 3.52 2.68
C VAL A 32 -25.75 3.87 2.97
N LEU A 33 -24.81 3.26 2.24
CA LEU A 33 -23.39 3.54 2.40
C LEU A 33 -23.06 5.01 2.11
N SER A 34 -23.59 5.57 1.02
CA SER A 34 -23.42 6.99 0.67
C SER A 34 -23.92 7.94 1.76
N HIS A 35 -25.01 7.59 2.45
CA HIS A 35 -25.50 8.39 3.57
C HIS A 35 -24.49 8.38 4.73
N TYR A 36 -23.99 7.21 5.13
CA TYR A 36 -23.06 7.10 6.26
C TYR A 36 -21.67 7.63 5.94
N THR A 37 -21.14 7.39 4.74
CA THR A 37 -19.82 7.92 4.34
C THR A 37 -19.81 9.44 4.30
N ARG A 38 -20.86 10.05 3.74
CA ARG A 38 -21.01 11.51 3.73
C ARG A 38 -21.12 12.07 5.15
N LYS A 39 -21.93 11.44 6.02
CA LYS A 39 -22.05 11.84 7.43
C LYS A 39 -20.68 11.78 8.16
N LEU A 40 -19.90 10.73 7.91
CA LEU A 40 -18.58 10.57 8.51
C LEU A 40 -17.55 11.58 7.97
N GLU A 41 -17.62 11.89 6.68
CA GLU A 41 -16.77 12.90 6.06
C GLU A 41 -17.10 14.31 6.55
N GLU A 42 -18.38 14.69 6.54
CA GLU A 42 -18.86 15.98 7.07
C GLU A 42 -18.56 16.12 8.57
N GLY A 43 -18.67 15.03 9.33
CA GLY A 43 -18.31 14.95 10.74
C GLY A 43 -16.81 14.87 11.00
N GLY A 44 -15.96 14.95 9.97
CA GLY A 44 -14.51 14.93 10.10
C GLY A 44 -13.98 13.68 10.77
N THR A 45 -14.64 12.53 10.61
CA THR A 45 -14.28 11.23 11.20
C THR A 45 -13.46 10.36 10.25
N VAL A 46 -13.53 10.62 8.93
CA VAL A 46 -12.79 9.90 7.88
C VAL A 46 -12.31 10.88 6.82
N GLN A 47 -11.21 10.55 6.14
CA GLN A 47 -10.73 11.28 4.97
C GLN A 47 -11.14 10.55 3.69
N VAL A 48 -11.51 11.31 2.65
CA VAL A 48 -11.99 10.76 1.38
C VAL A 48 -11.14 11.29 0.22
N GLU A 49 -10.59 10.37 -0.57
CA GLU A 49 -9.91 10.69 -1.81
C GLU A 49 -10.82 10.32 -2.99
N ARG A 50 -11.17 11.32 -3.80
CA ARG A 50 -11.98 11.12 -5.02
C ARG A 50 -11.10 11.25 -6.24
N THR A 51 -10.96 10.16 -6.98
CA THR A 51 -10.40 10.15 -8.34
C THR A 51 -11.52 9.89 -9.34
N PRO A 52 -11.37 10.23 -10.63
CA PRO A 52 -12.44 10.04 -11.63
C PRO A 52 -12.96 8.61 -11.74
N ARG A 53 -12.15 7.61 -11.36
CA ARG A 53 -12.52 6.18 -11.45
C ARG A 53 -12.94 5.58 -10.11
N VAL A 54 -12.43 6.10 -8.99
CA VAL A 54 -12.50 5.43 -7.70
C VAL A 54 -12.55 6.45 -6.55
N THR A 55 -13.42 6.21 -5.58
CA THR A 55 -13.44 6.87 -4.27
C THR A 55 -12.83 5.97 -3.21
N ARG A 56 -11.81 6.45 -2.51
CA ARG A 56 -11.11 5.75 -1.42
C ARG A 56 -11.38 6.45 -0.09
N PHE A 57 -11.46 5.64 0.96
CA PHE A 57 -11.67 6.10 2.33
C PHE A 57 -10.46 5.77 3.18
N TYR A 58 -10.10 6.70 4.05
CA TYR A 58 -8.94 6.59 4.93
C TYR A 58 -9.32 7.02 6.35
N PRO A 59 -8.66 6.45 7.38
CA PRO A 59 -8.68 7.00 8.73
C PRO A 59 -8.21 8.44 8.76
N LEU A 60 -8.58 9.17 9.82
CA LEU A 60 -8.04 10.51 10.06
C LEU A 60 -6.54 10.49 10.37
N GLY A 61 -5.91 11.64 10.12
CA GLY A 61 -4.52 11.88 10.46
C GLY A 61 -3.53 11.31 9.45
N ILE A 62 -4.03 10.77 8.34
CA ILE A 62 -3.18 10.29 7.25
C ILE A 62 -2.88 11.46 6.33
N ASN A 63 -1.59 11.70 6.09
CA ASN A 63 -1.15 12.77 5.19
C ASN A 63 -1.15 12.32 3.72
N LYS A 64 -0.91 13.26 2.80
CA LYS A 64 -0.94 12.97 1.35
C LYS A 64 0.13 11.96 0.92
N GLU A 65 1.32 11.99 1.52
CA GLU A 65 2.41 11.06 1.21
C GLU A 65 2.02 9.63 1.64
N GLU A 66 1.44 9.48 2.83
CA GLU A 66 0.90 8.22 3.31
C GLU A 66 -0.26 7.70 2.44
N PHE A 67 -1.14 8.57 1.90
CA PHE A 67 -2.16 8.12 0.94
C PHE A 67 -1.56 7.45 -0.28
N VAL A 68 -0.54 8.07 -0.87
CA VAL A 68 0.15 7.54 -2.06
C VAL A 68 0.85 6.22 -1.72
N LEU A 69 1.50 6.14 -0.57
CA LEU A 69 2.13 4.92 -0.08
C LEU A 69 1.09 3.79 0.15
N ILE A 70 0.02 4.05 0.90
CA ILE A 70 -1.05 3.08 1.18
C ILE A 70 -1.66 2.56 -0.11
N LYS A 71 -1.95 3.46 -1.07
CA LYS A 71 -2.46 3.09 -2.40
C LYS A 71 -1.52 2.12 -3.13
N ASN A 72 -0.20 2.30 -3.01
CA ASN A 72 0.79 1.39 -3.59
C ASN A 72 0.88 0.06 -2.82
N LEU A 73 0.81 0.09 -1.49
CA LEU A 73 0.82 -1.13 -0.64
C LEU A 73 -0.41 -2.02 -0.86
N ARG A 74 -1.55 -1.46 -1.26
CA ARG A 74 -2.73 -2.25 -1.68
C ARG A 74 -2.52 -3.03 -2.99
N GLN A 75 -1.53 -2.65 -3.81
CA GLN A 75 -1.24 -3.31 -5.08
C GLN A 75 -0.13 -4.34 -4.90
N GLU A 76 -0.33 -5.55 -5.44
CA GLU A 76 0.57 -6.68 -5.18
C GLU A 76 2.01 -6.41 -5.63
N THR A 77 2.22 -5.93 -6.85
CA THR A 77 3.57 -5.73 -7.40
C THR A 77 4.32 -4.56 -6.74
N PRO A 78 3.76 -3.34 -6.62
CA PRO A 78 4.42 -2.26 -5.87
C PRO A 78 4.74 -2.66 -4.43
N LYS A 79 3.79 -3.33 -3.74
CA LYS A 79 4.02 -3.84 -2.39
C LYS A 79 5.22 -4.76 -2.33
N ASN A 80 5.29 -5.78 -3.19
CA ASN A 80 6.41 -6.72 -3.20
C ASN A 80 7.75 -6.03 -3.49
N ILE A 81 7.77 -5.02 -4.37
CA ILE A 81 8.98 -4.21 -4.63
C ILE A 81 9.41 -3.46 -3.35
N LEU A 82 8.47 -2.79 -2.67
CA LEU A 82 8.77 -2.04 -1.45
C LEU A 82 9.28 -2.94 -0.33
N VAL A 83 8.68 -4.11 -0.13
CA VAL A 83 9.12 -5.09 0.86
C VAL A 83 10.57 -5.54 0.59
N VAL A 84 10.87 -5.92 -0.65
CA VAL A 84 12.21 -6.37 -1.04
C VAL A 84 13.26 -5.26 -0.86
N LEU A 85 12.93 -4.01 -1.19
CA LEU A 85 13.82 -2.86 -0.98
C LEU A 85 13.97 -2.48 0.50
N LEU A 86 12.94 -2.72 1.31
CA LEU A 86 13.00 -2.47 2.75
C LEU A 86 13.94 -3.46 3.45
N GLU A 87 13.82 -4.74 3.08
CA GLU A 87 14.63 -5.83 3.62
C GLU A 87 16.10 -5.78 3.17
N GLN A 88 16.34 -5.55 1.87
CA GLN A 88 17.69 -5.68 1.29
C GLN A 88 18.37 -4.33 1.03
N GLY A 89 17.63 -3.23 1.19
CA GLY A 89 18.14 -1.90 0.94
C GLY A 89 18.18 -1.55 -0.55
N SER A 90 19.39 -1.33 -1.08
CA SER A 90 19.57 -0.84 -2.45
C SER A 90 19.77 -2.00 -3.41
N LEU A 91 18.92 -2.11 -4.44
CA LEU A 91 18.97 -3.21 -5.42
C LEU A 91 18.95 -2.70 -6.85
N THR A 92 19.57 -3.42 -7.76
CA THR A 92 19.47 -3.21 -9.20
C THR A 92 18.11 -3.66 -9.74
N PHE A 93 17.76 -3.18 -10.94
CA PHE A 93 16.54 -3.59 -11.62
C PHE A 93 16.41 -5.12 -11.76
N ASN A 94 17.50 -5.81 -12.12
CA ASN A 94 17.49 -7.25 -12.33
C ASN A 94 17.23 -8.01 -11.03
N GLU A 95 17.88 -7.60 -9.94
CA GLU A 95 17.66 -8.20 -8.61
C GLU A 95 16.21 -8.01 -8.13
N ILE A 96 15.63 -6.83 -8.37
CA ILE A 96 14.22 -6.57 -8.04
C ILE A 96 13.31 -7.48 -8.88
N ALA A 97 13.54 -7.56 -10.20
CA ALA A 97 12.70 -8.34 -11.09
C ALA A 97 12.72 -9.84 -10.76
N GLU A 98 13.90 -10.38 -10.43
CA GLU A 98 14.08 -11.77 -10.00
C GLU A 98 13.32 -12.06 -8.69
N LYS A 99 13.45 -11.17 -7.69
CA LYS A 99 12.84 -11.38 -6.36
C LYS A 99 11.33 -11.21 -6.34
N VAL A 100 10.81 -10.25 -7.12
CA VAL A 100 9.37 -9.96 -7.16
C VAL A 100 8.61 -11.02 -7.98
N LYS A 101 9.30 -11.89 -8.72
CA LYS A 101 8.72 -12.97 -9.54
C LYS A 101 7.65 -12.46 -10.52
N ARG A 102 7.88 -11.28 -11.11
CA ARG A 102 7.01 -10.65 -12.12
C ARG A 102 7.80 -10.34 -13.37
N SER A 103 7.10 -10.11 -14.49
CA SER A 103 7.77 -9.79 -15.75
C SER A 103 8.60 -8.49 -15.63
N PRO A 104 9.77 -8.39 -16.30
CA PRO A 104 10.57 -7.17 -16.29
C PRO A 104 9.77 -5.92 -16.72
N ALA A 105 8.90 -6.05 -17.72
CA ALA A 105 8.04 -4.96 -18.17
C ALA A 105 7.10 -4.47 -17.05
N THR A 106 6.49 -5.40 -16.31
CA THR A 106 5.65 -5.07 -15.15
C THR A 106 6.47 -4.36 -14.08
N VAL A 107 7.65 -4.88 -13.73
CA VAL A 107 8.51 -4.28 -12.70
C VAL A 107 8.95 -2.87 -13.10
N SER A 108 9.30 -2.67 -14.37
CA SER A 108 9.70 -1.36 -14.90
C SER A 108 8.60 -0.30 -14.75
N ILE A 109 7.37 -0.65 -15.11
CA ILE A 109 6.22 0.27 -14.99
C ILE A 109 5.99 0.63 -13.53
N ASN A 110 6.01 -0.35 -12.63
CA ASN A 110 5.77 -0.13 -11.20
C ASN A 110 6.91 0.67 -10.56
N LEU A 111 8.18 0.41 -10.88
CA LEU A 111 9.31 1.21 -10.39
C LEU A 111 9.25 2.66 -10.89
N THR A 112 8.86 2.87 -12.15
CA THR A 112 8.68 4.22 -12.69
C THR A 112 7.61 4.96 -11.92
N GLN A 113 6.47 4.30 -11.64
CA GLN A 113 5.40 4.89 -10.84
C GLN A 113 5.85 5.17 -9.40
N LEU A 114 6.56 4.24 -8.75
CA LEU A 114 7.06 4.42 -7.38
C LEU A 114 8.09 5.56 -7.25
N ILE A 115 8.83 5.88 -8.33
CA ILE A 115 9.71 7.05 -8.39
C ILE A 115 8.89 8.33 -8.56
N GLN A 116 7.90 8.33 -9.46
CA GLN A 116 7.00 9.48 -9.67
C GLN A 116 6.19 9.81 -8.42
N ASP A 117 5.80 8.79 -7.68
CA ASP A 117 5.10 8.88 -6.39
C ASP A 117 6.04 9.26 -5.22
N GLU A 118 7.32 9.51 -5.50
CA GLU A 118 8.37 9.86 -4.53
C GLU A 118 8.59 8.86 -3.39
N ILE A 119 8.17 7.60 -3.55
CA ILE A 119 8.37 6.54 -2.54
C ILE A 119 9.78 5.95 -2.66
N THR A 120 10.25 5.79 -3.91
CA THR A 120 11.57 5.25 -4.22
C THR A 120 12.40 6.24 -5.02
N GLU A 121 13.71 6.06 -5.00
CA GLU A 121 14.65 6.82 -5.81
C GLU A 121 15.65 5.86 -6.48
N SER A 122 16.25 6.31 -7.58
CA SER A 122 17.35 5.58 -8.21
C SER A 122 18.67 6.30 -8.04
N LYS A 123 19.73 5.55 -7.72
CA LYS A 123 21.11 6.05 -7.59
C LYS A 123 22.05 5.21 -8.45
N PHE A 124 23.22 5.77 -8.76
CA PHE A 124 24.30 4.99 -9.38
C PHE A 124 25.29 4.56 -8.30
N VAL A 125 25.48 3.25 -8.17
CA VAL A 125 26.45 2.64 -7.25
C VAL A 125 27.33 1.71 -8.08
N ASN A 126 28.64 1.93 -8.08
CA ASN A 126 29.60 1.14 -8.86
C ASN A 126 29.19 1.01 -10.34
N THR A 127 28.81 2.13 -10.97
CA THR A 127 28.39 2.21 -12.39
C THR A 127 27.07 1.50 -12.71
N LYS A 128 26.41 0.88 -11.72
CA LYS A 128 25.09 0.25 -11.87
C LYS A 128 24.01 1.15 -11.30
N ARG A 129 22.86 1.21 -11.99
CA ARG A 129 21.67 1.88 -11.47
C ARG A 129 20.99 0.99 -10.44
N THR A 130 20.93 1.45 -9.19
CA THR A 130 20.22 0.81 -8.09
C THR A 130 19.02 1.66 -7.68
N PHE A 131 18.08 1.05 -6.98
CA PHE A 131 16.85 1.65 -6.48
C PHE A 131 16.79 1.45 -4.98
N GLN A 132 16.26 2.42 -4.26
CA GLN A 132 16.07 2.36 -2.81
C GLN A 132 14.84 3.16 -2.39
N ILE A 133 14.30 2.85 -1.21
CA ILE A 133 13.24 3.63 -0.58
C ILE A 133 13.81 4.98 -0.10
N LYS A 134 13.12 6.08 -0.39
CA LYS A 134 13.52 7.43 0.06
C LYS A 134 13.41 7.59 1.58
N ASN A 135 12.26 7.21 2.15
CA ASN A 135 11.98 7.28 3.58
C ASN A 135 11.61 5.89 4.14
N LYS A 136 12.63 5.16 4.62
CA LYS A 136 12.44 3.80 5.13
C LYS A 136 11.54 3.74 6.37
N ASP A 137 11.67 4.72 7.26
CA ASP A 137 10.91 4.76 8.52
C ASP A 137 9.41 4.95 8.27
N LEU A 138 9.06 5.80 7.30
CA LEU A 138 7.66 5.99 6.88
C LEU A 138 7.10 4.71 6.25
N VAL A 139 7.84 4.08 5.34
CA VAL A 139 7.39 2.83 4.70
C VAL A 139 7.22 1.71 5.72
N GLN A 140 8.21 1.53 6.60
CA GLN A 140 8.19 0.51 7.64
C GLN A 140 7.03 0.71 8.63
N SER A 141 6.86 1.93 9.14
CA SER A 141 5.79 2.23 10.10
C SER A 141 4.40 2.06 9.48
N THR A 142 4.23 2.42 8.21
CA THR A 142 2.96 2.25 7.46
C THR A 142 2.64 0.78 7.20
N ILE A 143 3.64 -0.03 6.80
CA ILE A 143 3.48 -1.48 6.63
C ILE A 143 3.08 -2.12 7.96
N ASN A 144 3.81 -1.83 9.05
CA ASN A 144 3.52 -2.40 10.37
C ASN A 144 2.11 -2.05 10.87
N LYS A 145 1.64 -0.83 10.57
CA LYS A 145 0.35 -0.34 11.05
C LYS A 145 -0.85 -0.91 10.29
N TYR A 146 -0.74 -1.07 8.97
CA TYR A 146 -1.89 -1.36 8.12
C TYR A 146 -1.80 -2.66 7.33
N HIS A 147 -0.61 -3.24 7.24
CA HIS A 147 -0.33 -4.48 6.52
C HIS A 147 0.63 -5.39 7.31
N PRO A 148 0.32 -5.72 8.59
CA PRO A 148 1.21 -6.54 9.42
C PRO A 148 1.44 -7.94 8.82
N ASP A 149 0.45 -8.47 8.08
CA ASP A 149 0.53 -9.74 7.35
C ASP A 149 1.69 -9.81 6.33
N VAL A 150 2.16 -8.64 5.89
CA VAL A 150 3.29 -8.52 4.97
C VAL A 150 4.59 -8.83 5.66
N MET A 151 4.77 -8.41 6.91
CA MET A 151 5.97 -8.70 7.70
C MET A 151 5.99 -10.16 8.13
N ASP A 152 4.83 -10.74 8.46
CA ASP A 152 4.72 -12.17 8.79
C ASP A 152 5.08 -13.05 7.59
N ARG A 153 4.59 -12.72 6.39
CA ARG A 153 4.93 -13.46 5.16
C ARG A 153 6.37 -13.22 4.69
N SER A 154 6.98 -12.09 5.02
CA SER A 154 8.40 -11.87 4.82
C SER A 154 9.24 -12.84 5.65
N ALA A 155 8.88 -13.06 6.91
CA ALA A 155 9.52 -14.07 7.75
C ALA A 155 9.35 -15.49 7.19
N ASP A 156 8.16 -15.83 6.67
CA ASP A 156 7.91 -17.14 6.06
C ASP A 156 8.65 -17.33 4.73
N ARG A 157 8.71 -16.31 3.86
CA ARG A 157 9.50 -16.36 2.61
C ARG A 157 11.00 -16.44 2.88
N VAL A 158 11.48 -15.81 3.94
CA VAL A 158 12.84 -15.96 4.45
C VAL A 158 13.06 -17.42 4.86
N ALA A 159 12.17 -18.02 5.66
CA ALA A 159 12.29 -19.43 6.05
C ALA A 159 12.33 -20.37 4.83
N ASP A 160 11.50 -20.14 3.81
CA ASP A 160 11.50 -20.96 2.58
C ASP A 160 12.78 -20.79 1.73
N ILE A 161 13.38 -19.58 1.71
CA ILE A 161 14.65 -19.31 1.02
C ILE A 161 15.83 -19.92 1.78
N PHE A 162 15.83 -19.88 3.11
CA PHE A 162 16.89 -20.46 3.95
C PHE A 162 16.77 -21.98 4.13
N SER A 163 15.59 -22.56 3.93
CA SER A 163 15.37 -24.02 3.95
C SER A 163 15.66 -24.70 2.59
N SER A 164 16.05 -23.91 1.59
CA SER A 164 16.42 -24.40 0.25
C SER A 164 17.94 -24.52 0.01
N PHE A 165 18.74 -24.56 1.09
CA PHE A 165 20.18 -24.85 1.06
C PHE A 165 20.52 -26.09 1.88
#